data_AF-A0A2M8FAJ4-F1
#
_entry.id   AF-A0A2M8FAJ4-F1
#
_cell.length_a   1.000
_cell.length_b   1.000
_cell.length_c   1.000
_cell.angle_alpha   90.00
_cell.angle_beta   90.00
_cell.angle_gamma   90.00
#
_symmetry.space_group_name_H-M   'P 1'
#
loop_
_entity.id
_entity.type
_entity.pdbx_description
1 polymer ?
#
loop_
_entity_poly.entity_id
_entity_poly.type
_entity_poly.pdbx_seq_one_letter_code
_entity_poly.pdbx_strand_id
1 'polypeptide(L)'
;DRFRGRDYEEIVKGLPDSDDGHGKAPQGEKPSTSVSNNAGAPQDPSRRKFLKAAGATAAFVATGGVGREIIAAATGGEAHAEYPEKKFEGEPISSFEEFEHELQAFVQKEGMQEILDLPQSKQTLEQQDVLHDAFAQVFPYERLVPALQAAFEDDYIGPFYGRLLEYQAHGYIYKFAREHKDLQSTDFNKILSHARDYYAVRTEDYLPQAKDLRPVDIDPRAWAKDLDDGHAAASIHNVKAWLDPRAQEKFKSCFSDAKVRDALTTSKHAFTLVESFSFVKALLKKEAENPDAPRALLIEALLDKGEQFRNEEIIGDKTDQFLYIYDPDVGKNPRTQQYDTGEYDPNVLSRRIDAIVGKHVSMQSLDIQEGGNFSKYMIAEMIKDAKDDTVIYFNVHGNAKHFKVNDQNSETGSQFTHADLADALFQRIIASNNVDAVKNFTFLVDACDAYLFVEKLRTVMKDRFAKYKEFEDIPFSKIGIPNKILTSAHEGGLALGGRSFYREMTKELPEGQPFNGDWLSRKVQPEWYRKGGDMTVYVEGTGDVIEIGAVRKKIDEIAA
;
A
#
# COMPACT_ATOMS: atom_id res chain seq x y z
N ASP A 1 -11.77 -38.42 26.73
CA ASP A 1 -12.90 -39.01 27.47
C ASP A 1 -12.77 -38.91 28.98
N ARG A 2 -13.35 -37.83 29.55
CA ARG A 2 -14.13 -37.78 30.80
C ARG A 2 -14.36 -36.31 31.14
N PHE A 3 -15.63 -35.98 31.43
CA PHE A 3 -16.18 -34.67 31.77
C PHE A 3 -16.58 -33.76 30.59
N ARG A 4 -17.55 -34.24 29.80
CA ARG A 4 -18.58 -33.38 29.19
C ARG A 4 -19.79 -33.33 30.12
N GLY A 5 -20.37 -32.15 30.30
CA GLY A 5 -21.67 -31.97 30.94
C GLY A 5 -21.60 -31.08 32.17
N ARG A 6 -21.89 -29.79 31.99
CA ARG A 6 -22.66 -28.99 32.96
C ARG A 6 -23.28 -27.78 32.25
N ASP A 7 -24.59 -27.72 32.38
CA ASP A 7 -25.52 -26.77 31.76
C ASP A 7 -25.32 -25.33 32.24
N TYR A 8 -25.62 -24.40 31.33
CA TYR A 8 -25.40 -22.96 31.43
C TYR A 8 -26.69 -22.19 31.80
N GLU A 9 -27.46 -22.69 32.79
CA GLU A 9 -28.74 -22.09 33.19
C GLU A 9 -28.85 -21.61 34.66
N GLU A 10 -27.76 -21.55 35.44
CA GLU A 10 -27.82 -21.13 36.86
C GLU A 10 -26.91 -19.94 37.23
N ILE A 11 -26.74 -18.95 36.34
CA ILE A 11 -26.12 -17.65 36.71
C ILE A 11 -26.96 -16.48 36.18
N VAL A 12 -28.27 -16.48 36.48
CA VAL A 12 -29.09 -15.25 36.48
C VAL A 12 -30.10 -15.38 37.61
N LYS A 13 -29.69 -15.08 38.86
CA LYS A 13 -30.53 -14.63 39.99
C LYS A 13 -29.69 -14.55 41.29
N GLY A 14 -29.52 -13.34 41.82
CA GLY A 14 -28.93 -13.09 43.15
C GLY A 14 -28.18 -11.76 43.22
N LEU A 15 -28.87 -10.61 43.14
CA LEU A 15 -29.16 -9.67 44.26
C LEU A 15 -27.98 -8.74 44.64
N PRO A 16 -28.17 -7.59 45.33
CA PRO A 16 -29.29 -6.64 45.37
C PRO A 16 -28.83 -5.14 45.33
N ASP A 17 -29.81 -4.23 45.22
CA ASP A 17 -29.69 -2.81 45.60
C ASP A 17 -29.41 -2.64 47.11
N SER A 18 -28.60 -1.63 47.49
CA SER A 18 -28.95 -0.63 48.52
C SER A 18 -27.82 0.35 48.85
N ASP A 19 -28.27 1.56 49.17
CA ASP A 19 -27.61 2.79 49.59
C ASP A 19 -26.75 2.75 50.86
N ASP A 20 -26.07 3.89 51.05
CA ASP A 20 -25.57 4.55 52.27
C ASP A 20 -24.10 4.34 52.72
N GLY A 21 -23.42 5.49 52.83
CA GLY A 21 -22.80 5.84 54.11
C GLY A 21 -21.28 6.05 54.17
N HIS A 22 -20.88 7.32 54.18
CA HIS A 22 -19.76 7.94 54.91
C HIS A 22 -18.57 7.10 55.44
N GLY A 23 -17.34 7.56 55.15
CA GLY A 23 -16.34 7.69 56.22
C GLY A 23 -14.85 7.52 55.88
N LYS A 24 -14.13 8.65 55.99
CA LYS A 24 -12.75 8.84 56.50
C LYS A 24 -11.53 8.52 55.61
N ALA A 25 -10.80 9.60 55.37
CA ALA A 25 -9.38 9.65 55.01
C ALA A 25 -8.46 9.17 56.15
N PRO A 26 -7.19 8.89 55.81
CA PRO A 26 -6.09 9.38 56.62
C PRO A 26 -5.04 10.16 55.81
N GLN A 27 -4.69 11.32 56.36
CA GLN A 27 -3.38 11.98 56.26
C GLN A 27 -2.30 10.98 56.71
N GLY A 28 -1.04 10.98 56.29
CA GLY A 28 -0.22 11.87 55.50
C GLY A 28 1.23 11.49 55.85
N GLU A 29 2.18 11.62 54.92
CA GLU A 29 3.60 11.80 55.26
C GLU A 29 4.38 12.28 54.01
N LYS A 30 4.89 13.50 54.11
CA LYS A 30 6.07 14.05 53.42
C LYS A 30 6.95 14.61 54.56
N PRO A 31 8.26 14.90 54.38
CA PRO A 31 9.09 14.82 53.17
C PRO A 31 10.49 14.20 53.40
N SER A 32 11.25 13.95 52.33
CA SER A 32 12.67 14.34 52.35
C SER A 32 13.13 14.77 50.97
N THR A 33 13.58 16.01 50.90
CA THR A 33 14.24 16.66 49.77
C THR A 33 15.74 16.47 49.90
N SER A 34 16.38 15.86 48.90
CA SER A 34 17.78 16.11 48.60
C SER A 34 17.87 16.71 47.20
N VAL A 35 18.29 17.97 47.19
CA VAL A 35 18.63 18.76 46.01
C VAL A 35 19.97 18.26 45.51
N SER A 36 20.03 17.88 44.23
CA SER A 36 21.28 17.76 43.47
C SER A 36 21.08 18.47 42.13
N ASN A 37 21.64 19.68 42.06
CA ASN A 37 21.81 20.42 40.82
C ASN A 37 22.88 19.72 39.99
N ASN A 38 22.49 19.16 38.84
CA ASN A 38 23.36 19.09 37.66
C ASN A 38 22.48 19.07 36.42
N ALA A 39 22.24 20.27 35.90
CA ALA A 39 21.67 20.49 34.58
C ALA A 39 22.69 20.08 33.52
N GLY A 40 22.65 18.81 33.13
CA GLY A 40 23.08 18.38 31.80
C GLY A 40 21.85 17.82 31.12
N ALA A 41 21.28 18.56 30.15
CA ALA A 41 20.22 18.03 29.31
C ALA A 41 20.69 16.69 28.72
N PRO A 42 19.90 15.59 28.80
CA PRO A 42 20.25 14.38 28.08
C PRO A 42 20.21 14.73 26.60
N GLN A 43 21.40 14.85 25.99
CA GLN A 43 21.50 14.94 24.55
C GLN A 43 21.05 13.60 23.99
N ASP A 44 19.84 13.59 23.46
CA ASP A 44 19.27 12.44 22.79
C ASP A 44 20.21 11.99 21.65
N PRO A 45 20.79 10.77 21.74
CA PRO A 45 21.67 10.23 20.70
C PRO A 45 20.99 10.15 19.33
N SER A 46 19.65 10.04 19.29
CA SER A 46 18.85 10.00 18.06
C SER A 46 18.83 11.37 17.37
N ARG A 47 18.58 12.45 18.12
CA ARG A 47 18.57 13.83 17.61
C ARG A 47 19.93 14.26 17.07
N ARG A 48 21.04 13.82 17.70
CA ARG A 48 22.40 14.10 17.22
C ARG A 48 22.75 13.32 15.94
N LYS A 49 22.22 12.10 15.77
CA LYS A 49 22.35 11.32 14.53
C LYS A 49 21.48 11.91 13.42
N PHE A 50 20.25 12.28 13.73
CA PHE A 50 19.34 12.98 12.81
C PHE A 50 19.91 14.32 12.35
N LEU A 51 20.43 15.16 13.26
CA LEU A 51 21.07 16.44 12.90
C LEU A 51 22.40 16.27 12.15
N LYS A 52 23.08 15.13 12.31
CA LYS A 52 24.26 14.78 11.49
C LYS A 52 23.86 14.28 10.11
N ALA A 53 22.79 13.49 9.99
CA ALA A 53 22.24 13.07 8.71
C ALA A 53 21.67 14.25 7.94
N ALA A 54 20.81 15.08 8.56
CA ALA A 54 20.31 16.32 8.00
C ALA A 54 21.42 17.33 7.69
N GLY A 55 22.47 17.37 8.52
CA GLY A 55 23.67 18.17 8.27
C GLY A 55 24.54 17.65 7.12
N ALA A 56 24.60 16.33 6.92
CA ALA A 56 25.27 15.70 5.77
C ALA A 56 24.48 15.93 4.49
N THR A 57 23.15 15.81 4.53
CA THR A 57 22.24 16.21 3.42
C THR A 57 22.39 17.69 3.10
N ALA A 58 22.47 18.58 4.10
CA ALA A 58 22.69 20.01 3.87
C ALA A 58 24.12 20.38 3.42
N ALA A 59 25.13 19.56 3.73
CA ALA A 59 26.50 19.72 3.24
C ALA A 59 26.66 19.22 1.80
N PHE A 60 25.98 18.11 1.45
CA PHE A 60 25.82 17.60 0.08
C PHE A 60 25.25 18.67 -0.87
N VAL A 61 24.34 19.48 -0.33
CA VAL A 61 23.67 20.61 -0.98
C VAL A 61 24.57 21.82 -1.24
N ALA A 62 25.71 21.96 -0.55
CA ALA A 62 26.50 23.19 -0.57
C ALA A 62 27.76 23.16 -1.47
N THR A 63 28.26 21.98 -1.89
CA THR A 63 29.60 21.85 -2.50
C THR A 63 29.67 21.38 -3.96
N GLY A 64 28.57 20.99 -4.60
CA GLY A 64 28.58 20.52 -6.00
C GLY A 64 27.50 21.18 -6.87
N GLY A 65 27.89 21.74 -8.02
CA GLY A 65 27.09 22.60 -8.91
C GLY A 65 25.87 22.00 -9.61
N VAL A 66 25.25 20.93 -9.07
CA VAL A 66 24.03 20.29 -9.59
C VAL A 66 22.87 20.39 -8.57
N GLY A 67 23.15 20.65 -7.29
CA GLY A 67 22.13 20.67 -6.23
C GLY A 67 21.18 21.87 -6.22
N ARG A 68 21.53 22.99 -6.88
CA ARG A 68 20.68 24.21 -6.86
C ARG A 68 19.41 24.10 -7.71
N GLU A 69 19.45 23.35 -8.80
CA GLU A 69 18.29 23.18 -9.70
C GLU A 69 17.29 22.14 -9.13
N ILE A 70 17.81 21.11 -8.45
CA ILE A 70 17.00 20.08 -7.78
C ILE A 70 16.27 20.66 -6.55
N ILE A 71 16.88 21.63 -5.83
CA ILE A 71 16.24 22.30 -4.69
C ILE A 71 15.18 23.32 -5.12
N ALA A 72 15.30 23.95 -6.30
CA ALA A 72 14.24 24.80 -6.82
C ALA A 72 12.94 24.00 -7.01
N ALA A 73 13.06 22.73 -7.45
CA ALA A 73 11.96 21.79 -7.53
C ALA A 73 11.46 21.29 -6.15
N ALA A 74 12.37 21.05 -5.18
CA ALA A 74 12.01 20.52 -3.86
C ALA A 74 11.46 21.57 -2.86
N THR A 75 11.66 22.87 -3.10
CA THR A 75 11.21 23.96 -2.19
C THR A 75 10.00 24.75 -2.70
N GLY A 76 9.30 24.24 -3.72
CA GLY A 76 8.06 24.84 -4.23
C GLY A 76 8.28 26.09 -5.09
N GLY A 77 9.47 26.24 -5.68
CA GLY A 77 9.68 27.21 -6.75
C GLY A 77 9.21 26.62 -8.08
N GLU A 78 8.26 27.26 -8.75
CA GLU A 78 7.93 26.95 -10.14
C GLU A 78 9.19 27.15 -11.01
N ALA A 79 9.89 26.06 -11.27
CA ALA A 79 10.96 25.98 -12.26
C ALA A 79 10.77 24.68 -13.04
N HIS A 80 10.00 24.78 -14.13
CA HIS A 80 10.08 23.83 -15.23
C HIS A 80 11.48 23.90 -15.84
N ALA A 81 12.41 23.10 -15.30
CA ALA A 81 13.62 22.76 -16.04
C ALA A 81 13.23 21.63 -17.00
N GLU A 82 12.94 22.01 -18.26
CA GLU A 82 13.10 21.08 -19.36
C GLU A 82 14.54 20.55 -19.26
N TYR A 83 14.71 19.30 -18.83
CA TYR A 83 16.01 18.64 -18.87
C TYR A 83 16.40 18.57 -20.35
N PRO A 84 17.45 19.29 -20.80
CA PRO A 84 17.87 19.18 -22.19
C PRO A 84 18.26 17.73 -22.45
N GLU A 85 17.86 17.17 -23.59
CA GLU A 85 18.40 15.91 -24.12
C GLU A 85 19.93 16.03 -24.15
N LYS A 86 20.59 15.61 -23.07
CA LYS A 86 22.05 15.55 -23.01
C LYS A 86 22.46 14.42 -23.94
N LYS A 87 22.92 14.77 -25.14
CA LYS A 87 23.71 13.84 -25.96
C LYS A 87 24.90 13.39 -25.13
N PHE A 88 24.94 12.09 -24.85
CA PHE A 88 26.02 11.47 -24.12
C PHE A 88 27.31 11.50 -24.95
N GLU A 89 28.42 11.95 -24.35
CA GLU A 89 29.75 12.07 -24.97
C GLU A 89 30.78 11.06 -24.41
N GLY A 90 30.39 10.12 -23.54
CA GLY A 90 31.30 9.13 -22.98
C GLY A 90 31.52 7.90 -23.87
N GLU A 91 32.60 7.16 -23.62
CA GLU A 91 32.87 5.91 -24.33
C GLU A 91 31.95 4.77 -23.85
N PRO A 92 31.49 3.88 -24.76
CA PRO A 92 30.72 2.69 -24.38
C PRO A 92 31.53 1.76 -23.47
N ILE A 93 30.87 1.17 -22.47
CA ILE A 93 31.49 0.19 -21.58
C ILE A 93 31.40 -1.17 -22.25
N SER A 94 32.55 -1.83 -22.38
CA SER A 94 32.74 -3.02 -23.23
C SER A 94 32.68 -4.35 -22.48
N SER A 95 32.92 -4.36 -21.16
CA SER A 95 32.88 -5.59 -20.34
C SER A 95 32.30 -5.35 -18.94
N PHE A 96 32.02 -6.44 -18.21
CA PHE A 96 31.56 -6.37 -16.82
C PHE A 96 32.65 -5.85 -15.88
N GLU A 97 33.92 -6.17 -16.11
CA GLU A 97 35.05 -5.67 -15.30
C GLU A 97 35.22 -4.16 -15.47
N GLU A 98 35.06 -3.65 -16.69
CA GLU A 98 35.09 -2.22 -16.96
C GLU A 98 33.91 -1.51 -16.27
N PHE A 99 32.71 -2.10 -16.33
CA PHE A 99 31.55 -1.63 -15.60
C PHE A 99 31.81 -1.58 -14.08
N GLU A 100 32.32 -2.65 -13.46
CA GLU A 100 32.62 -2.67 -12.02
C GLU A 100 33.69 -1.64 -11.62
N HIS A 101 34.73 -1.47 -12.45
CA HIS A 101 35.78 -0.47 -12.19
C HIS A 101 35.21 0.96 -12.21
N GLU A 102 34.40 1.28 -13.21
CA GLU A 102 33.74 2.58 -13.27
C GLU A 102 32.68 2.76 -12.19
N LEU A 103 31.96 1.70 -11.84
CA LEU A 103 30.99 1.71 -10.76
C LEU A 103 31.67 2.01 -9.42
N GLN A 104 32.85 1.43 -9.15
CA GLN A 104 33.64 1.77 -7.96
C GLN A 104 34.02 3.26 -7.95
N ALA A 105 34.42 3.82 -9.09
CA ALA A 105 34.73 5.25 -9.19
C ALA A 105 33.47 6.11 -8.99
N PHE A 106 32.30 5.67 -9.47
CA PHE A 106 31.02 6.33 -9.24
C PHE A 106 30.62 6.32 -7.75
N VAL A 107 30.73 5.17 -7.10
CA VAL A 107 30.41 5.00 -5.67
C VAL A 107 31.33 5.85 -4.78
N GLN A 108 32.58 6.04 -5.19
CA GLN A 108 33.54 6.91 -4.49
C GLN A 108 33.29 8.42 -4.72
N LYS A 109 32.41 8.81 -5.66
CA LYS A 109 31.98 10.21 -5.79
C LYS A 109 31.01 10.54 -4.65
N GLU A 110 31.11 11.79 -4.18
CA GLU A 110 30.49 12.33 -2.98
C GLU A 110 29.08 11.73 -2.67
N GLY A 111 28.86 11.33 -1.41
CA GLY A 111 27.57 10.99 -0.80
C GLY A 111 26.83 9.74 -1.26
N MET A 112 27.22 9.12 -2.39
CA MET A 112 26.60 7.87 -2.87
C MET A 112 26.89 6.69 -1.92
N GLN A 113 28.13 6.60 -1.42
CA GLN A 113 28.53 5.57 -0.46
C GLN A 113 27.66 5.61 0.81
N GLU A 114 27.29 6.79 1.31
CA GLU A 114 26.50 6.91 2.54
C GLU A 114 25.08 6.31 2.38
N ILE A 115 24.49 6.43 1.18
CA ILE A 115 23.19 5.82 0.87
C ILE A 115 23.35 4.31 0.65
N LEU A 116 24.38 3.88 -0.07
CA LEU A 116 24.65 2.47 -0.38
C LEU A 116 25.08 1.65 0.85
N ASP A 117 25.70 2.28 1.85
CA ASP A 117 26.06 1.66 3.13
C ASP A 117 24.81 1.32 3.97
N LEU A 118 23.67 1.93 3.67
CA LEU A 118 22.40 1.54 4.26
C LEU A 118 21.87 0.28 3.56
N PRO A 119 21.41 -0.74 4.30
CA PRO A 119 20.62 -1.81 3.70
C PRO A 119 19.48 -1.21 2.87
N GLN A 120 19.17 -1.77 1.69
CA GLN A 120 18.15 -1.22 0.80
C GLN A 120 16.76 -1.10 1.48
N SER A 121 16.45 -1.98 2.44
CA SER A 121 15.25 -1.90 3.27
C SER A 121 15.22 -0.69 4.22
N LYS A 122 16.37 -0.06 4.45
CA LYS A 122 16.55 1.12 5.29
C LYS A 122 16.71 2.43 4.50
N GLN A 123 16.80 2.34 3.17
CA GLN A 123 16.83 3.51 2.30
C GLN A 123 15.40 4.03 2.09
N THR A 124 15.24 5.33 2.19
CA THR A 124 14.00 6.02 1.78
C THR A 124 13.81 5.94 0.27
N LEU A 125 12.60 6.17 -0.22
CA LEU A 125 12.33 6.18 -1.67
C LEU A 125 13.02 7.34 -2.37
N GLU A 126 13.04 8.52 -1.75
CA GLU A 126 13.77 9.69 -2.26
C GLU A 126 15.27 9.40 -2.42
N GLN A 127 15.89 8.73 -1.45
CA GLN A 127 17.29 8.29 -1.57
C GLN A 127 17.49 7.31 -2.74
N GLN A 128 16.53 6.43 -2.99
CA GLN A 128 16.59 5.50 -4.13
C GLN A 128 16.41 6.22 -5.46
N ASP A 129 15.57 7.25 -5.53
CA ASP A 129 15.39 8.09 -6.71
C ASP A 129 16.67 8.86 -7.03
N VAL A 130 17.29 9.49 -6.03
CA VAL A 130 18.58 10.17 -6.19
C VAL A 130 19.67 9.21 -6.68
N LEU A 131 19.72 8.00 -6.13
CA LEU A 131 20.67 6.97 -6.58
C LEU A 131 20.43 6.55 -8.03
N HIS A 132 19.17 6.30 -8.40
CA HIS A 132 18.80 5.92 -9.77
C HIS A 132 19.14 7.03 -10.77
N ASP A 133 18.73 8.26 -10.48
CA ASP A 133 18.93 9.39 -11.38
C ASP A 133 20.42 9.69 -11.58
N ALA A 134 21.21 9.62 -10.50
CA ALA A 134 22.66 9.76 -10.58
C ALA A 134 23.32 8.61 -11.36
N PHE A 135 22.84 7.38 -11.17
CA PHE A 135 23.31 6.22 -11.92
C PHE A 135 23.00 6.36 -13.41
N ALA A 136 21.75 6.69 -13.78
CA ALA A 136 21.30 6.83 -15.16
C ALA A 136 22.04 7.95 -15.92
N GLN A 137 22.48 9.01 -15.22
CA GLN A 137 23.31 10.07 -15.81
C GLN A 137 24.72 9.60 -16.16
N VAL A 138 25.32 8.72 -15.35
CA VAL A 138 26.70 8.24 -15.54
C VAL A 138 26.75 6.99 -16.43
N PHE A 139 25.73 6.15 -16.31
CA PHE A 139 25.59 4.87 -17.01
C PHE A 139 24.27 4.84 -17.79
N PRO A 140 24.06 5.73 -18.78
CA PRO A 140 22.87 5.66 -19.61
C PRO A 140 22.83 4.33 -20.36
N TYR A 141 21.62 3.84 -20.66
CA TYR A 141 21.40 2.54 -21.28
C TYR A 141 22.33 2.26 -22.47
N GLU A 142 22.44 3.21 -23.41
CA GLU A 142 23.21 3.07 -24.65
C GLU A 142 24.69 2.80 -24.38
N ARG A 143 25.23 3.34 -23.27
CA ARG A 143 26.61 3.12 -22.83
C ARG A 143 26.83 1.69 -22.33
N LEU A 144 25.81 1.11 -21.70
CA LEU A 144 25.88 -0.21 -21.09
C LEU A 144 25.56 -1.36 -22.06
N VAL A 145 24.99 -1.08 -23.25
CA VAL A 145 24.63 -2.11 -24.24
C VAL A 145 25.76 -3.10 -24.54
N PRO A 146 27.02 -2.69 -24.80
CA PRO A 146 28.08 -3.65 -25.09
C PRO A 146 28.46 -4.52 -23.88
N ALA A 147 28.54 -3.94 -22.69
CA ALA A 147 28.76 -4.67 -21.44
C ALA A 147 27.64 -5.67 -21.14
N LEU A 148 26.39 -5.29 -21.39
CA LEU A 148 25.24 -6.20 -21.29
C LEU A 148 25.36 -7.35 -22.29
N GLN A 149 25.72 -7.07 -23.54
CA GLN A 149 25.95 -8.10 -24.55
C GLN A 149 27.03 -9.09 -24.10
N ALA A 150 28.17 -8.60 -23.63
CA ALA A 150 29.25 -9.42 -23.09
C ALA A 150 28.78 -10.26 -21.89
N ALA A 151 28.06 -9.64 -20.94
CA ALA A 151 27.53 -10.34 -19.77
C ALA A 151 26.56 -11.48 -20.12
N PHE A 152 25.80 -11.36 -21.21
CA PHE A 152 24.96 -12.44 -21.74
C PHE A 152 25.76 -13.54 -22.42
N GLU A 153 26.86 -13.21 -23.10
CA GLU A 153 27.72 -14.19 -23.79
C GLU A 153 28.58 -15.00 -22.80
N ASP A 154 29.02 -14.37 -21.72
CA ASP A 154 29.96 -14.92 -20.73
C ASP A 154 29.27 -15.47 -19.46
N ASP A 155 27.93 -15.58 -19.42
CA ASP A 155 27.11 -16.07 -18.28
C ASP A 155 27.27 -15.24 -16.98
N TYR A 156 27.61 -13.95 -17.09
CA TYR A 156 27.71 -13.00 -15.96
C TYR A 156 26.46 -12.11 -15.75
N ILE A 157 25.37 -12.42 -16.45
CA ILE A 157 24.16 -11.58 -16.40
C ILE A 157 23.49 -11.53 -15.01
N GLY A 158 23.65 -12.58 -14.19
CA GLY A 158 23.14 -12.61 -12.81
C GLY A 158 23.80 -11.55 -11.91
N PRO A 159 25.14 -11.55 -11.77
CA PRO A 159 25.87 -10.48 -11.09
C PRO A 159 25.55 -9.07 -11.64
N PHE A 160 25.50 -8.92 -12.97
CA PHE A 160 25.15 -7.65 -13.60
C PHE A 160 23.74 -7.17 -13.19
N TYR A 161 22.76 -8.08 -13.19
CA TYR A 161 21.41 -7.81 -12.71
C TYR A 161 21.39 -7.35 -11.26
N GLY A 162 22.13 -8.05 -10.38
CA GLY A 162 22.24 -7.69 -8.96
C GLY A 162 22.72 -6.25 -8.77
N ARG A 163 23.72 -5.81 -9.55
CA ARG A 163 24.20 -4.42 -9.51
C ARG A 163 23.17 -3.43 -9.99
N LEU A 164 22.55 -3.65 -11.15
CA LEU A 164 21.53 -2.73 -11.64
C LEU A 164 20.35 -2.61 -10.67
N LEU A 165 19.99 -3.69 -9.98
CA LEU A 165 18.93 -3.69 -8.97
C LEU A 165 19.27 -2.81 -7.75
N GLU A 166 20.54 -2.73 -7.33
CA GLU A 166 20.99 -1.83 -6.25
C GLU A 166 20.67 -0.35 -6.55
N TYR A 167 20.68 0.01 -7.84
CA TYR A 167 20.39 1.36 -8.33
C TYR A 167 19.00 1.50 -8.98
N GLN A 168 18.14 0.48 -8.84
CA GLN A 168 16.81 0.40 -9.48
C GLN A 168 16.82 0.50 -11.02
N ALA A 169 17.96 0.30 -11.67
CA ALA A 169 18.16 0.39 -13.11
C ALA A 169 18.04 -0.97 -13.83
N HIS A 170 17.54 -2.00 -13.15
CA HIS A 170 17.41 -3.36 -13.69
C HIS A 170 16.45 -3.45 -14.89
N GLY A 171 15.66 -2.41 -15.14
CA GLY A 171 14.91 -2.21 -16.40
C GLY A 171 15.77 -2.30 -17.65
N TYR A 172 17.04 -1.90 -17.59
CA TYR A 172 17.96 -1.95 -18.75
C TYR A 172 18.18 -3.37 -19.28
N ILE A 173 18.16 -4.39 -18.41
CA ILE A 173 18.27 -5.79 -18.85
C ILE A 173 17.04 -6.20 -19.65
N TYR A 174 15.84 -5.78 -19.23
CA TYR A 174 14.60 -6.06 -19.95
C TYR A 174 14.54 -5.30 -21.29
N LYS A 175 14.98 -4.03 -21.31
CA LYS A 175 15.11 -3.23 -22.54
C LYS A 175 16.08 -3.87 -23.52
N PHE A 176 17.26 -4.27 -23.05
CA PHE A 176 18.27 -4.96 -23.85
C PHE A 176 17.76 -6.29 -24.40
N ALA A 177 17.14 -7.11 -23.55
CA ALA A 177 16.63 -8.40 -23.98
C ALA A 177 15.57 -8.27 -25.07
N ARG A 178 14.71 -7.23 -25.01
CA ARG A 178 13.73 -6.93 -26.05
C ARG A 178 14.37 -6.49 -27.37
N GLU A 179 15.44 -5.69 -27.30
CA GLU A 179 16.05 -5.05 -28.48
C GLU A 179 17.09 -5.94 -29.19
N HIS A 180 17.77 -6.80 -28.44
CA HIS A 180 18.98 -7.50 -28.92
C HIS A 180 18.95 -9.02 -28.72
N LYS A 181 18.01 -9.57 -27.95
CA LYS A 181 17.91 -11.01 -27.66
C LYS A 181 16.48 -11.50 -27.89
N ASP A 182 16.27 -12.81 -27.74
CA ASP A 182 14.92 -13.37 -27.65
C ASP A 182 14.50 -13.38 -26.17
N LEU A 183 13.42 -12.66 -25.85
CA LEU A 183 12.77 -12.65 -24.52
C LEU A 183 12.30 -14.05 -24.08
N GLN A 184 12.30 -15.04 -24.99
CA GLN A 184 11.98 -16.44 -24.70
C GLN A 184 13.23 -17.34 -24.59
N SER A 185 14.45 -16.78 -24.70
CA SER A 185 15.68 -17.57 -24.58
C SER A 185 15.83 -18.21 -23.19
N THR A 186 16.44 -19.39 -23.15
CA THR A 186 16.74 -20.12 -21.90
C THR A 186 17.57 -19.31 -20.92
N ASP A 187 18.42 -18.40 -21.40
CA ASP A 187 19.24 -17.53 -20.55
C ASP A 187 18.44 -16.38 -19.93
N PHE A 188 17.47 -15.83 -20.67
CA PHE A 188 16.51 -14.88 -20.10
C PHE A 188 15.60 -15.57 -19.06
N ASN A 189 15.23 -16.84 -19.28
CA ASN A 189 14.49 -17.64 -18.30
C ASN A 189 15.29 -17.88 -17.00
N LYS A 190 16.63 -17.91 -17.04
CA LYS A 190 17.48 -17.94 -15.82
C LYS A 190 17.33 -16.64 -15.02
N ILE A 191 17.29 -15.48 -15.68
CA ILE A 191 17.03 -14.17 -15.03
C ILE A 191 15.58 -14.09 -14.52
N LEU A 192 14.62 -14.68 -15.26
CA LEU A 192 13.21 -14.75 -14.83
C LEU A 192 12.97 -15.63 -13.61
N SER A 193 13.86 -16.59 -13.30
CA SER A 193 13.82 -17.29 -12.01
C SER A 193 14.05 -16.35 -10.80
N HIS A 194 14.59 -15.15 -11.08
CA HIS A 194 14.73 -14.00 -10.19
C HIS A 194 13.78 -12.84 -10.51
N ALA A 195 12.67 -13.05 -11.25
CA ALA A 195 11.67 -12.03 -11.63
C ALA A 195 10.89 -11.41 -10.44
N ARG A 196 11.43 -11.50 -9.21
CA ARG A 196 10.88 -10.88 -8.00
C ARG A 196 10.67 -9.38 -8.20
N ASP A 197 11.56 -8.72 -8.95
CA ASP A 197 11.57 -7.26 -9.08
C ASP A 197 11.11 -6.76 -10.45
N TYR A 198 10.62 -7.64 -11.34
CA TYR A 198 10.10 -7.25 -12.65
C TYR A 198 9.00 -6.19 -12.53
N TYR A 199 8.02 -6.42 -11.66
CA TYR A 199 6.91 -5.48 -11.48
C TYR A 199 7.32 -4.16 -10.80
N ALA A 200 8.52 -4.10 -10.21
CA ALA A 200 9.10 -2.90 -9.60
C ALA A 200 10.01 -2.12 -10.57
N VAL A 201 10.22 -2.59 -11.79
CA VAL A 201 10.98 -1.88 -12.83
C VAL A 201 10.34 -0.52 -13.10
N ARG A 202 11.15 0.54 -13.14
CA ARG A 202 10.73 1.88 -13.57
C ARG A 202 10.37 1.86 -15.07
N THR A 203 9.24 2.43 -15.42
CA THR A 203 8.75 2.51 -16.81
C THR A 203 9.66 3.33 -17.73
N GLU A 204 10.41 4.28 -17.15
CA GLU A 204 11.45 5.07 -17.82
C GLU A 204 12.60 4.20 -18.36
N ASP A 205 13.00 3.19 -17.59
CA ASP A 205 14.05 2.26 -18.00
C ASP A 205 13.51 1.22 -18.99
N TYR A 206 12.28 0.76 -18.75
CA TYR A 206 11.64 -0.24 -19.58
C TYR A 206 10.12 -0.21 -19.45
N LEU A 207 9.44 0.00 -20.59
CA LEU A 207 8.01 -0.23 -20.76
C LEU A 207 7.79 -1.29 -21.86
N PRO A 208 7.18 -2.47 -21.55
CA PRO A 208 6.94 -3.52 -22.55
C PRO A 208 6.07 -3.03 -23.71
N GLN A 209 6.10 -3.73 -24.84
CA GLN A 209 5.08 -3.55 -25.88
C GLN A 209 3.86 -4.40 -25.55
N ALA A 210 2.68 -4.02 -26.04
CA ALA A 210 1.46 -4.75 -25.74
C ALA A 210 1.47 -6.22 -26.24
N LYS A 211 2.24 -6.50 -27.30
CA LYS A 211 2.45 -7.87 -27.80
C LYS A 211 3.28 -8.73 -26.82
N ASP A 212 4.12 -8.10 -26.01
CA ASP A 212 5.01 -8.78 -25.04
C ASP A 212 4.30 -9.01 -23.69
N LEU A 213 3.18 -8.32 -23.44
CA LEU A 213 2.38 -8.50 -22.23
C LEU A 213 1.72 -9.88 -22.19
N ARG A 214 1.95 -10.61 -21.10
CA ARG A 214 1.28 -11.88 -20.82
C ARG A 214 -0.03 -11.61 -20.05
N PRO A 215 -0.99 -12.56 -20.06
CA PRO A 215 -2.20 -12.41 -19.26
C PRO A 215 -1.94 -12.14 -17.78
N VAL A 216 -0.85 -12.69 -17.25
CA VAL A 216 -0.44 -12.52 -15.86
C VAL A 216 0.11 -11.13 -15.53
N ASP A 217 0.63 -10.42 -16.53
CA ASP A 217 1.06 -9.03 -16.36
C ASP A 217 -0.15 -8.10 -16.26
N ILE A 218 -1.29 -8.48 -16.84
CA ILE A 218 -2.54 -7.71 -16.81
C ILE A 218 -3.41 -8.12 -15.61
N ASP A 219 -3.43 -9.41 -15.26
CA ASP A 219 -4.13 -9.92 -14.08
C ASP A 219 -3.26 -10.92 -13.32
N PRO A 220 -2.77 -10.57 -12.13
CA PRO A 220 -1.82 -11.40 -11.39
C PRO A 220 -2.47 -12.72 -10.94
N ARG A 221 -3.81 -12.82 -10.92
CA ARG A 221 -4.55 -14.08 -10.65
C ARG A 221 -4.25 -15.17 -11.66
N ALA A 222 -3.72 -14.84 -12.84
CA ALA A 222 -3.29 -15.86 -13.77
C ALA A 222 -2.15 -16.75 -13.22
N TRP A 223 -1.37 -16.26 -12.23
CA TRP A 223 -0.42 -17.08 -11.45
C TRP A 223 -1.11 -18.17 -10.62
N ALA A 224 -2.36 -17.95 -10.21
CA ALA A 224 -3.07 -18.86 -9.31
C ALA A 224 -3.44 -20.20 -9.96
N LYS A 225 -3.32 -20.33 -11.29
CA LYS A 225 -3.46 -21.62 -11.99
C LYS A 225 -2.43 -22.66 -11.55
N ASP A 226 -1.29 -22.20 -11.05
CA ASP A 226 -0.18 -23.04 -10.59
C ASP A 226 -0.20 -23.23 -9.06
N LEU A 227 -1.11 -22.55 -8.34
CA LEU A 227 -1.29 -22.71 -6.91
C LEU A 227 -2.24 -23.90 -6.67
N ASP A 228 -1.66 -24.99 -6.18
CA ASP A 228 -2.27 -26.31 -5.92
C ASP A 228 -3.30 -26.32 -4.77
N ASP A 229 -4.05 -25.23 -4.58
CA ASP A 229 -5.11 -25.07 -3.58
C ASP A 229 -6.48 -25.00 -4.29
N GLY A 230 -7.00 -26.18 -4.64
CA GLY A 230 -8.16 -26.38 -5.54
C GLY A 230 -9.46 -25.64 -5.19
N HIS A 231 -9.65 -25.17 -3.96
CA HIS A 231 -10.83 -24.37 -3.58
C HIS A 231 -10.65 -22.86 -3.82
N ALA A 232 -9.46 -22.30 -3.58
CA ALA A 232 -9.19 -20.88 -3.83
C ALA A 232 -9.04 -20.60 -5.33
N ALA A 233 -8.35 -21.49 -6.06
CA ALA A 233 -8.17 -21.38 -7.50
C ALA A 233 -9.52 -21.39 -8.25
N ALA A 234 -10.47 -22.25 -7.85
CA ALA A 234 -11.79 -22.32 -8.47
C ALA A 234 -12.61 -21.02 -8.29
N SER A 235 -12.64 -20.47 -7.08
CA SER A 235 -13.35 -19.22 -6.79
C SER A 235 -12.75 -18.01 -7.50
N ILE A 236 -11.41 -17.94 -7.59
CA ILE A 236 -10.65 -16.90 -8.28
C ILE A 236 -10.92 -16.91 -9.80
N HIS A 237 -11.02 -18.09 -10.42
CA HIS A 237 -11.22 -18.21 -11.88
C HIS A 237 -12.66 -18.06 -12.34
N ASN A 238 -13.65 -18.17 -11.45
CA ASN A 238 -15.05 -17.96 -11.79
C ASN A 238 -15.35 -16.49 -12.12
N VAL A 239 -14.59 -15.54 -11.56
CA VAL A 239 -14.70 -14.12 -11.89
C VAL A 239 -13.73 -13.76 -13.02
N LYS A 240 -14.25 -13.82 -14.26
CA LYS A 240 -13.45 -13.60 -15.47
C LYS A 240 -12.90 -12.18 -15.66
N ALA A 241 -13.22 -11.20 -14.81
CA ALA A 241 -12.80 -9.78 -14.84
C ALA A 241 -11.65 -9.43 -15.83
N TRP A 242 -10.42 -9.26 -15.34
CA TRP A 242 -9.26 -8.99 -16.19
C TRP A 242 -8.70 -10.23 -16.89
N LEU A 243 -9.15 -11.43 -16.54
CA LEU A 243 -8.82 -12.67 -17.26
C LEU A 243 -9.59 -12.84 -18.59
N ASP A 244 -10.60 -12.00 -18.84
CA ASP A 244 -11.43 -12.07 -20.04
C ASP A 244 -10.60 -11.65 -21.27
N PRO A 245 -10.58 -12.46 -22.35
CA PRO A 245 -9.81 -12.14 -23.55
C PRO A 245 -10.12 -10.75 -24.14
N ARG A 246 -11.38 -10.29 -24.08
CA ARG A 246 -11.77 -8.96 -24.57
C ARG A 246 -11.25 -7.85 -23.67
N ALA A 247 -11.25 -8.06 -22.36
CA ALA A 247 -10.65 -7.11 -21.41
C ALA A 247 -9.13 -7.01 -21.61
N GLN A 248 -8.47 -8.15 -21.83
CA GLN A 248 -7.04 -8.24 -22.16
C GLN A 248 -6.71 -7.52 -23.47
N GLU A 249 -7.51 -7.70 -24.52
CA GLU A 249 -7.35 -6.97 -25.79
C GLU A 249 -7.56 -5.46 -25.61
N LYS A 250 -8.60 -5.04 -24.87
CA LYS A 250 -8.86 -3.62 -24.56
C LYS A 250 -7.69 -3.01 -23.77
N PHE A 251 -7.17 -3.73 -22.78
CA PHE A 251 -5.98 -3.34 -22.03
C PHE A 251 -4.79 -3.13 -22.96
N LYS A 252 -4.46 -4.13 -23.79
CA LYS A 252 -3.33 -4.08 -24.72
C LYS A 252 -3.47 -2.96 -25.74
N SER A 253 -4.67 -2.71 -26.24
CA SER A 253 -4.96 -1.60 -27.15
C SER A 253 -4.75 -0.25 -26.47
N CYS A 254 -5.23 -0.06 -25.24
CA CYS A 254 -5.02 1.15 -24.45
C CYS A 254 -3.53 1.35 -24.11
N PHE A 255 -2.84 0.29 -23.69
CA PHE A 255 -1.41 0.30 -23.37
C PHE A 255 -0.50 0.58 -24.58
N SER A 256 -1.02 0.41 -25.79
CA SER A 256 -0.33 0.76 -27.05
C SER A 256 -0.58 2.19 -27.51
N ASP A 257 -1.54 2.90 -26.91
CA ASP A 257 -1.87 4.28 -27.27
C ASP A 257 -0.69 5.20 -26.95
N ALA A 258 -0.29 6.02 -27.92
CA ALA A 258 0.89 6.88 -27.78
C ALA A 258 0.78 7.86 -26.60
N LYS A 259 -0.40 8.42 -26.33
CA LYS A 259 -0.60 9.36 -25.22
C LYS A 259 -0.56 8.66 -23.87
N VAL A 260 -1.11 7.45 -23.81
CA VAL A 260 -1.04 6.61 -22.60
C VAL A 260 0.42 6.24 -22.33
N ARG A 261 1.15 5.78 -23.35
CA ARG A 261 2.57 5.43 -23.19
C ARG A 261 3.42 6.61 -22.77
N ASP A 262 3.21 7.78 -23.38
CA ASP A 262 3.90 9.02 -23.03
C ASP A 262 3.67 9.37 -21.54
N ALA A 263 2.41 9.37 -21.10
CA ALA A 263 2.06 9.59 -19.70
C ALA A 263 2.77 8.60 -18.74
N LEU A 264 2.85 7.31 -19.12
CA LEU A 264 3.48 6.26 -18.32
C LEU A 264 5.01 6.35 -18.26
N THR A 265 5.68 6.98 -19.23
CA THR A 265 7.15 7.09 -19.29
C THR A 265 7.69 8.45 -18.89
N THR A 266 6.84 9.40 -18.53
CA THR A 266 7.29 10.72 -18.09
C THR A 266 7.98 10.65 -16.73
N SER A 267 9.17 11.25 -16.62
CA SER A 267 10.00 11.21 -15.41
C SER A 267 9.37 11.90 -14.20
N LYS A 268 8.37 12.76 -14.42
CA LYS A 268 7.60 13.39 -13.34
C LYS A 268 6.90 12.37 -12.44
N HIS A 269 6.55 11.20 -12.96
CA HIS A 269 5.68 10.26 -12.27
C HIS A 269 6.35 8.95 -11.87
N ALA A 270 7.62 8.71 -12.23
CA ALA A 270 8.46 7.59 -11.79
C ALA A 270 7.69 6.26 -11.59
N PHE A 271 6.87 5.87 -12.57
CA PHE A 271 5.98 4.72 -12.42
C PHE A 271 6.78 3.42 -12.37
N THR A 272 6.38 2.50 -11.49
CA THR A 272 6.72 1.09 -11.67
C THR A 272 5.84 0.44 -12.75
N LEU A 273 6.25 -0.72 -13.27
CA LEU A 273 5.42 -1.48 -14.21
C LEU A 273 4.04 -1.81 -13.64
N VAL A 274 3.94 -2.22 -12.37
CA VAL A 274 2.62 -2.52 -11.79
C VAL A 274 1.73 -1.28 -11.67
N GLU A 275 2.28 -0.14 -11.27
CA GLU A 275 1.52 1.12 -11.22
C GLU A 275 1.03 1.49 -12.62
N SER A 276 1.86 1.29 -13.65
CA SER A 276 1.46 1.51 -15.04
C SER A 276 0.28 0.62 -15.45
N PHE A 277 0.24 -0.62 -14.97
CA PHE A 277 -0.88 -1.53 -15.22
C PHE A 277 -2.14 -1.08 -14.49
N SER A 278 -2.05 -0.74 -13.21
CA SER A 278 -3.19 -0.19 -12.45
C SER A 278 -3.71 1.11 -13.05
N PHE A 279 -2.82 1.98 -13.56
CA PHE A 279 -3.21 3.20 -14.26
C PHE A 279 -4.04 2.90 -15.52
N VAL A 280 -3.59 1.98 -16.38
CA VAL A 280 -4.35 1.60 -17.58
C VAL A 280 -5.70 0.98 -17.22
N LYS A 281 -5.75 0.17 -16.14
CA LYS A 281 -7.02 -0.37 -15.63
C LYS A 281 -7.98 0.74 -15.20
N ALA A 282 -7.49 1.69 -14.40
CA ALA A 282 -8.25 2.86 -13.96
C ALA A 282 -8.75 3.72 -15.11
N LEU A 283 -7.91 3.98 -16.12
CA LEU A 283 -8.27 4.75 -17.31
C LEU A 283 -9.41 4.08 -18.07
N LEU A 284 -9.32 2.77 -18.30
CA LEU A 284 -10.36 2.03 -19.02
C LEU A 284 -11.71 2.03 -18.30
N LYS A 285 -11.73 2.11 -16.97
CA LYS A 285 -12.96 2.30 -16.18
C LYS A 285 -13.46 3.72 -16.25
N LYS A 286 -12.58 4.71 -16.13
CA LYS A 286 -12.97 6.13 -16.27
C LYS A 286 -13.57 6.43 -17.65
N GLU A 287 -13.03 5.84 -18.71
CA GLU A 287 -13.61 5.92 -20.05
C GLU A 287 -14.99 5.27 -20.13
N ALA A 288 -15.19 4.13 -19.46
CA ALA A 288 -16.50 3.46 -19.44
C ALA A 288 -17.55 4.26 -18.63
N GLU A 289 -17.11 4.95 -17.58
CA GLU A 289 -17.95 5.84 -16.76
C GLU A 289 -18.24 7.18 -17.47
N ASN A 290 -17.34 7.63 -18.34
CA ASN A 290 -17.39 8.93 -19.00
C ASN A 290 -17.11 8.79 -20.50
N PRO A 291 -18.02 8.16 -21.28
CA PRO A 291 -17.78 7.81 -22.68
C PRO A 291 -17.56 9.03 -23.60
N ASP A 292 -18.07 10.19 -23.21
CA ASP A 292 -17.95 11.45 -23.96
C ASP A 292 -16.72 12.27 -23.55
N ALA A 293 -16.02 11.90 -22.47
CA ALA A 293 -14.87 12.64 -21.98
C ALA A 293 -13.62 12.33 -22.83
N PRO A 294 -12.87 13.36 -23.27
CA PRO A 294 -11.60 13.16 -23.94
C PRO A 294 -10.61 12.36 -23.08
N ARG A 295 -10.02 11.29 -23.64
CA ARG A 295 -9.00 10.45 -22.97
C ARG A 295 -7.89 11.26 -22.30
N ALA A 296 -7.43 12.34 -22.94
CA ALA A 296 -6.36 13.19 -22.38
C ALA A 296 -6.74 13.80 -21.02
N LEU A 297 -7.98 14.28 -20.87
CA LEU A 297 -8.47 14.82 -19.59
C LEU A 297 -8.59 13.72 -18.52
N LEU A 298 -8.95 12.50 -18.92
CA LEU A 298 -9.01 11.37 -18.01
C LEU A 298 -7.62 10.92 -17.55
N ILE A 299 -6.63 10.97 -18.46
CA ILE A 299 -5.21 10.72 -18.14
C ILE A 299 -4.73 11.75 -17.12
N GLU A 300 -4.89 13.05 -17.40
CA GLU A 300 -4.48 14.13 -16.48
C GLU A 300 -5.11 13.98 -15.10
N ALA A 301 -6.43 13.78 -15.04
CA ALA A 301 -7.14 13.58 -13.78
C ALA A 301 -6.63 12.36 -12.99
N LEU A 302 -6.26 11.26 -13.67
CA LEU A 302 -5.71 10.08 -13.01
C LEU A 302 -4.27 10.29 -12.55
N LEU A 303 -3.45 11.04 -13.29
CA LEU A 303 -2.09 11.39 -12.90
C LEU A 303 -2.11 12.27 -11.64
N ASP A 304 -2.97 13.29 -11.61
CA ASP A 304 -3.14 14.17 -10.45
C ASP A 304 -3.57 13.38 -9.20
N LYS A 305 -4.48 12.42 -9.37
CA LYS A 305 -4.94 11.55 -8.28
C LYS A 305 -3.88 10.55 -7.82
N GLY A 306 -3.09 10.02 -8.76
CA GLY A 306 -1.93 9.18 -8.44
C GLY A 306 -0.86 9.96 -7.66
N GLU A 307 -0.59 11.21 -8.04
CA GLU A 307 0.31 12.11 -7.32
C GLU A 307 -0.24 12.47 -5.93
N GLN A 308 -1.54 12.77 -5.82
CA GLN A 308 -2.20 12.96 -4.54
C GLN A 308 -2.04 11.74 -3.63
N PHE A 309 -2.31 10.54 -4.14
CA PHE A 309 -2.18 9.31 -3.35
C PHE A 309 -0.74 9.07 -2.89
N ARG A 310 0.26 9.24 -3.77
CA ARG A 310 1.67 9.04 -3.42
C ARG A 310 2.13 9.93 -2.27
N ASN A 311 1.67 11.17 -2.26
CA ASN A 311 1.96 12.15 -1.23
C ASN A 311 1.11 11.98 0.04
N GLU A 312 0.11 11.10 0.02
CA GLU A 312 -0.81 10.91 1.12
C GLU A 312 -0.20 10.03 2.21
N GLU A 313 -0.25 10.54 3.44
CA GLU A 313 0.08 9.77 4.63
C GLU A 313 -1.08 8.83 4.96
N ILE A 314 -0.81 7.53 4.98
CA ILE A 314 -1.77 6.49 5.39
C ILE A 314 -1.64 6.29 6.90
N ILE A 315 -0.40 6.20 7.40
CA ILE A 315 -0.06 6.15 8.82
C ILE A 315 1.20 7.00 9.02
N GLY A 316 1.13 7.99 9.90
CA GLY A 316 2.24 8.90 10.17
C GLY A 316 1.88 9.91 11.26
N ASP A 317 2.53 11.07 11.25
CA ASP A 317 2.47 12.06 12.33
C ASP A 317 1.06 12.59 12.59
N LYS A 318 0.20 12.65 11.56
CA LYS A 318 -1.18 13.14 11.67
C LYS A 318 -2.15 12.08 12.16
N THR A 319 -1.73 10.82 12.25
CA THR A 319 -2.60 9.76 12.75
C THR A 319 -2.85 9.99 14.24
N ASP A 320 -4.11 10.01 14.66
CA ASP A 320 -4.52 10.21 16.05
C ASP A 320 -4.91 8.90 16.75
N GLN A 321 -5.43 7.95 15.95
CA GLN A 321 -5.96 6.69 16.42
C GLN A 321 -5.80 5.59 15.37
N PHE A 322 -5.51 4.38 15.85
CA PHE A 322 -5.45 3.18 15.04
C PHE A 322 -6.41 2.13 15.62
N LEU A 323 -7.44 1.76 14.87
CA LEU A 323 -8.41 0.72 15.22
C LEU A 323 -8.08 -0.55 14.45
N TYR A 324 -7.67 -1.60 15.14
CA TYR A 324 -7.32 -2.89 14.53
C TYR A 324 -8.39 -3.95 14.83
N ILE A 325 -9.24 -4.24 13.86
CA ILE A 325 -10.26 -5.28 13.94
C ILE A 325 -9.70 -6.52 13.23
N TYR A 326 -9.46 -7.60 13.97
CA TYR A 326 -8.76 -8.75 13.42
C TYR A 326 -9.38 -10.09 13.82
N ASP A 327 -9.26 -11.03 12.89
CA ASP A 327 -9.54 -12.44 13.08
C ASP A 327 -8.21 -13.17 13.34
N PRO A 328 -7.96 -13.76 14.51
CA PRO A 328 -6.73 -14.51 14.77
C PRO A 328 -6.59 -15.76 13.88
N ASP A 329 -7.67 -16.21 13.22
CA ASP A 329 -7.62 -17.32 12.27
C ASP A 329 -7.14 -16.90 10.88
N VAL A 330 -7.18 -15.60 10.55
CA VAL A 330 -6.62 -15.03 9.31
C VAL A 330 -5.10 -15.07 9.43
N GLY A 331 -4.50 -16.18 9.01
CA GLY A 331 -3.08 -16.48 9.22
C GLY A 331 -2.79 -17.96 9.52
N LYS A 332 -3.82 -18.77 9.81
CA LYS A 332 -3.67 -20.22 9.90
C LYS A 332 -3.28 -20.77 8.53
N ASN A 333 -2.16 -21.47 8.47
CA ASN A 333 -1.83 -22.25 7.29
C ASN A 333 -2.88 -23.37 7.14
N PRO A 334 -3.63 -23.43 6.03
CA PRO A 334 -4.74 -24.37 5.87
C PRO A 334 -4.27 -25.83 5.82
N ARG A 335 -3.00 -26.09 5.50
CA ARG A 335 -2.43 -27.44 5.42
C ARG A 335 -1.89 -27.95 6.75
N THR A 336 -1.29 -27.07 7.56
CA THR A 336 -0.68 -27.49 8.84
C THR A 336 -1.56 -27.19 10.06
N GLN A 337 -2.58 -26.35 9.91
CA GLN A 337 -3.34 -25.73 11.01
C GLN A 337 -2.46 -25.09 12.08
N GLN A 338 -1.17 -24.90 11.79
CA GLN A 338 -0.25 -24.17 12.63
C GLN A 338 -0.39 -22.70 12.26
N TYR A 339 -0.48 -21.86 13.28
CA TYR A 339 -0.24 -20.45 13.12
C TYR A 339 1.21 -20.29 12.67
N ASP A 340 1.48 -19.45 11.67
CA ASP A 340 2.80 -18.83 11.61
C ASP A 340 2.92 -18.00 12.90
N THR A 341 3.60 -18.56 13.89
CA THR A 341 3.53 -18.13 15.28
C THR A 341 3.96 -16.68 15.41
N GLY A 342 3.00 -15.77 15.67
CA GLY A 342 3.24 -14.33 15.85
C GLY A 342 2.85 -13.43 14.67
N GLU A 343 2.28 -13.97 13.59
CA GLU A 343 2.01 -13.18 12.38
C GLU A 343 0.85 -12.17 12.46
N TYR A 344 0.07 -12.10 13.56
CA TYR A 344 -1.03 -11.13 13.69
C TYR A 344 -1.24 -10.61 15.13
N ASP A 345 -0.16 -10.50 15.91
CA ASP A 345 -0.18 -9.99 17.28
C ASP A 345 -0.38 -8.46 17.32
N PRO A 346 -1.47 -7.94 17.94
CA PRO A 346 -1.70 -6.50 18.06
C PRO A 346 -0.55 -5.77 18.79
N ASN A 347 0.21 -6.44 19.67
CA ASN A 347 1.36 -5.83 20.35
C ASN A 347 2.57 -5.65 19.42
N VAL A 348 2.73 -6.51 18.41
CA VAL A 348 3.77 -6.34 17.40
C VAL A 348 3.40 -5.17 16.50
N LEU A 349 2.15 -5.11 16.04
CA LEU A 349 1.66 -3.98 15.26
C LEU A 349 1.76 -2.67 16.04
N SER A 350 1.32 -2.63 17.30
CA SER A 350 1.43 -1.45 18.17
C SER A 350 2.85 -0.92 18.26
N ARG A 351 3.84 -1.79 18.56
CA ARG A 351 5.25 -1.37 18.62
C ARG A 351 5.78 -0.84 17.29
N ARG A 352 5.23 -1.31 16.17
CA ARG A 352 5.64 -0.88 14.83
C ARG A 352 4.98 0.45 14.46
N ILE A 353 3.69 0.62 14.75
CA ILE A 353 3.01 1.91 14.63
C ILE A 353 3.72 2.96 15.48
N ASP A 354 4.03 2.65 16.75
CA ASP A 354 4.80 3.53 17.64
C ASP A 354 6.17 3.92 17.06
N ALA A 355 6.80 3.05 16.26
CA ALA A 355 8.08 3.34 15.62
C ALA A 355 7.94 4.17 14.33
N ILE A 356 6.78 4.12 13.67
CA ILE A 356 6.45 4.90 12.47
C ILE A 356 6.05 6.32 12.87
N VAL A 357 5.14 6.44 13.83
CA VAL A 357 4.47 7.71 14.18
C VAL A 357 4.97 8.29 15.51
N GLY A 358 5.57 7.49 16.38
CA GLY A 358 5.78 7.86 17.78
C GLY A 358 4.65 7.39 18.71
N LYS A 359 4.80 7.61 20.02
CA LYS A 359 3.87 7.09 21.05
C LYS A 359 2.59 7.93 21.22
N HIS A 360 2.22 8.77 20.26
CA HIS A 360 1.02 9.63 20.37
C HIS A 360 -0.25 8.99 19.81
N VAL A 361 -0.12 7.99 18.92
CA VAL A 361 -1.28 7.28 18.37
C VAL A 361 -1.91 6.39 19.43
N SER A 362 -3.22 6.56 19.64
CA SER A 362 -4.00 5.65 20.47
C SER A 362 -4.33 4.39 19.66
N MET A 363 -3.76 3.24 20.01
CA MET A 363 -4.14 1.97 19.39
C MET A 363 -5.22 1.26 20.20
N GLN A 364 -6.26 0.79 19.51
CA GLN A 364 -7.26 -0.13 20.05
C GLN A 364 -7.35 -1.33 19.12
N SER A 365 -7.45 -2.53 19.68
CA SER A 365 -7.60 -3.76 18.91
C SER A 365 -8.79 -4.56 19.40
N LEU A 366 -9.48 -5.21 18.47
CA LEU A 366 -10.61 -6.10 18.76
C LEU A 366 -10.39 -7.45 18.08
N ASP A 367 -10.28 -8.50 18.90
CA ASP A 367 -10.39 -9.89 18.46
C ASP A 367 -11.86 -10.22 18.21
N ILE A 368 -12.19 -10.55 16.97
CA ILE A 368 -13.59 -10.79 16.60
C ILE A 368 -14.13 -12.16 17.05
N GLN A 369 -13.30 -13.08 17.56
CA GLN A 369 -13.76 -14.41 17.97
C GLN A 369 -14.58 -14.40 19.28
N GLU A 370 -14.54 -13.31 20.05
CA GLU A 370 -15.11 -13.27 21.40
C GLU A 370 -16.64 -13.05 21.49
N GLY A 371 -17.39 -13.10 20.37
CA GLY A 371 -18.84 -13.33 20.43
C GLY A 371 -19.75 -12.53 19.48
N GLY A 372 -19.58 -12.64 18.17
CA GLY A 372 -20.58 -12.29 17.13
C GLY A 372 -21.28 -10.94 17.30
N ASN A 373 -22.44 -10.92 17.97
CA ASN A 373 -23.20 -9.71 18.26
C ASN A 373 -22.42 -8.72 19.14
N PHE A 374 -21.64 -9.20 20.11
CA PHE A 374 -20.76 -8.37 20.92
C PHE A 374 -19.68 -7.73 20.05
N SER A 375 -18.97 -8.51 19.23
CA SER A 375 -17.96 -7.99 18.29
C SER A 375 -18.56 -6.93 17.36
N LYS A 376 -19.73 -7.19 16.78
CA LYS A 376 -20.46 -6.22 15.96
C LYS A 376 -20.78 -4.92 16.69
N TYR A 377 -21.27 -5.00 17.92
CA TYR A 377 -21.55 -3.84 18.75
C TYR A 377 -20.27 -3.06 19.07
N MET A 378 -19.21 -3.75 19.46
CA MET A 378 -17.92 -3.14 19.78
C MET A 378 -17.29 -2.43 18.57
N ILE A 379 -17.34 -3.03 17.37
CA ILE A 379 -16.87 -2.37 16.14
C ILE A 379 -17.65 -1.08 15.91
N ALA A 380 -18.99 -1.11 16.04
CA ALA A 380 -19.81 0.07 15.84
C ALA A 380 -19.50 1.19 16.86
N GLU A 381 -19.33 0.86 18.14
CA GLU A 381 -18.96 1.82 19.17
C GLU A 381 -17.54 2.37 18.95
N MET A 382 -16.56 1.53 18.61
CA MET A 382 -15.19 1.97 18.30
C MET A 382 -15.16 3.00 17.16
N ILE A 383 -15.96 2.81 16.12
CA ILE A 383 -16.06 3.74 14.98
C ILE A 383 -16.81 5.02 15.36
N LYS A 384 -17.88 4.90 16.13
CA LYS A 384 -18.66 6.05 16.62
C LYS A 384 -17.82 6.98 17.50
N ASP A 385 -17.00 6.40 18.37
CA ASP A 385 -16.15 7.11 19.33
C ASP A 385 -14.74 7.42 18.78
N ALA A 386 -14.49 7.10 17.51
CA ALA A 386 -13.22 7.36 16.85
C ALA A 386 -12.89 8.86 16.77
N LYS A 387 -11.60 9.19 16.86
CA LYS A 387 -11.05 10.54 16.64
C LYS A 387 -11.11 10.92 15.15
N ASP A 388 -10.85 12.18 14.82
CA ASP A 388 -10.96 12.67 13.44
C ASP A 388 -9.98 11.99 12.48
N ASP A 389 -8.69 11.95 12.80
CA ASP A 389 -7.65 11.30 11.98
C ASP A 389 -7.43 9.83 12.41
N THR A 390 -8.41 8.99 12.08
CA THR A 390 -8.41 7.56 12.45
C THR A 390 -8.09 6.63 11.28
N VAL A 391 -7.20 5.67 11.51
CA VAL A 391 -6.98 4.52 10.63
C VAL A 391 -7.78 3.33 11.18
N ILE A 392 -8.64 2.75 10.34
CA ILE A 392 -9.47 1.60 10.65
C ILE A 392 -9.02 0.44 9.79
N TYR A 393 -8.41 -0.56 10.43
CA TYR A 393 -7.86 -1.71 9.75
C TYR A 393 -8.67 -2.98 10.05
N PHE A 394 -9.33 -3.50 9.01
CA PHE A 394 -10.00 -4.79 9.03
C PHE A 394 -9.08 -5.87 8.46
N ASN A 395 -8.68 -6.83 9.29
CA ASN A 395 -7.95 -8.03 8.90
C ASN A 395 -8.75 -9.28 9.25
N VAL A 396 -9.72 -9.60 8.41
CA VAL A 396 -10.81 -10.53 8.72
C VAL A 396 -11.20 -11.35 7.50
N HIS A 397 -11.73 -12.54 7.71
CA HIS A 397 -12.46 -13.20 6.64
C HIS A 397 -13.69 -12.39 6.24
N GLY A 398 -14.04 -12.46 4.96
CA GLY A 398 -15.18 -11.70 4.44
C GLY A 398 -15.67 -12.27 3.13
N ASN A 399 -16.72 -11.66 2.63
CA ASN A 399 -17.16 -11.81 1.25
C ASN A 399 -17.77 -10.49 0.80
N ALA A 400 -18.27 -10.51 -0.42
CA ALA A 400 -18.96 -9.39 -1.04
C ALA A 400 -20.04 -8.72 -0.17
N LYS A 401 -20.66 -9.38 0.83
CA LYS A 401 -21.79 -8.83 1.59
C LYS A 401 -21.42 -8.39 3.01
N HIS A 402 -20.44 -9.02 3.64
CA HIS A 402 -20.10 -8.80 5.04
C HIS A 402 -18.67 -9.20 5.39
N PHE A 403 -18.18 -8.66 6.51
CA PHE A 403 -17.05 -9.20 7.26
C PHE A 403 -17.55 -10.25 8.25
N LYS A 404 -16.78 -11.32 8.41
CA LYS A 404 -17.01 -12.33 9.43
C LYS A 404 -16.62 -11.71 10.78
N VAL A 405 -17.46 -11.89 11.81
CA VAL A 405 -17.19 -11.42 13.18
C VAL A 405 -17.43 -12.50 14.24
N ASN A 406 -17.45 -13.78 13.82
CA ASN A 406 -17.40 -14.97 14.67
C ASN A 406 -17.19 -16.23 13.80
N ASP A 407 -16.34 -17.16 14.24
CA ASP A 407 -16.13 -18.47 13.60
C ASP A 407 -17.16 -19.54 13.99
N GLN A 408 -17.85 -19.38 15.13
CA GLN A 408 -18.52 -20.50 15.79
C GLN A 408 -19.92 -20.86 15.29
N ASN A 409 -20.57 -20.10 14.40
CA ASN A 409 -21.79 -20.54 13.70
C ASN A 409 -22.12 -19.62 12.51
N SER A 410 -22.49 -20.21 11.38
CA SER A 410 -22.88 -19.54 10.13
C SER A 410 -24.24 -18.80 10.18
N GLU A 411 -24.81 -18.62 11.37
CA GLU A 411 -26.09 -17.94 11.54
C GLU A 411 -25.94 -16.42 11.52
N THR A 412 -27.00 -15.72 11.11
CA THR A 412 -27.11 -14.28 10.80
C THR A 412 -26.53 -13.28 11.83
N GLY A 413 -26.16 -13.73 13.05
CA GLY A 413 -25.52 -12.91 14.09
C GLY A 413 -23.97 -12.87 14.05
N SER A 414 -23.32 -13.60 13.13
CA SER A 414 -21.86 -13.65 12.98
C SER A 414 -21.29 -12.75 11.89
N GLN A 415 -22.08 -11.79 11.40
CA GLN A 415 -21.76 -10.97 10.23
C GLN A 415 -21.81 -9.48 10.57
N PHE A 416 -20.74 -8.76 10.24
CA PHE A 416 -20.72 -7.29 10.24
C PHE A 416 -20.90 -6.82 8.79
N THR A 417 -22.06 -6.27 8.50
CA THR A 417 -22.46 -5.91 7.13
C THR A 417 -22.03 -4.49 6.78
N HIS A 418 -21.99 -4.16 5.48
CA HIS A 418 -21.84 -2.77 5.02
C HIS A 418 -22.89 -1.82 5.61
N ALA A 419 -24.04 -2.37 5.99
CA ALA A 419 -25.15 -1.67 6.59
C ALA A 419 -24.87 -1.28 8.04
N ASP A 420 -24.21 -2.17 8.78
CA ASP A 420 -23.77 -1.90 10.15
C ASP A 420 -22.64 -0.87 10.16
N LEU A 421 -21.72 -0.96 9.19
CA LEU A 421 -20.67 0.03 9.02
C LEU A 421 -21.24 1.42 8.67
N ALA A 422 -22.17 1.49 7.71
CA ALA A 422 -22.83 2.73 7.34
C ALA A 422 -23.53 3.38 8.55
N ASP A 423 -24.23 2.59 9.36
CA ASP A 423 -24.87 3.09 10.58
C ASP A 423 -23.85 3.65 11.56
N ALA A 424 -22.73 2.95 11.78
CA ALA A 424 -21.66 3.40 12.68
C ALA A 424 -21.03 4.73 12.21
N LEU A 425 -20.79 4.89 10.91
CA LEU A 425 -20.30 6.14 10.32
C LEU A 425 -21.29 7.29 10.48
N PHE A 426 -22.60 7.05 10.28
CA PHE A 426 -23.62 8.07 10.53
C PHE A 426 -23.70 8.45 12.01
N GLN A 427 -23.59 7.47 12.92
CA GLN A 427 -23.55 7.74 14.36
C GLN A 427 -22.33 8.59 14.74
N ARG A 428 -21.16 8.36 14.13
CA ARG A 428 -19.99 9.24 14.29
C ARG A 428 -20.26 10.68 13.85
N ILE A 429 -20.89 10.86 12.68
CA ILE A 429 -21.27 12.18 12.15
C ILE A 429 -22.27 12.89 13.09
N ILE A 430 -23.26 12.16 13.60
CA ILE A 430 -24.27 12.70 14.52
C ILE A 430 -23.63 13.07 15.86
N ALA A 431 -22.83 12.17 16.44
CA ALA A 431 -22.17 12.39 17.73
C ALA A 431 -21.19 13.56 17.72
N SER A 432 -20.51 13.79 16.58
CA SER A 432 -19.61 14.93 16.39
C SER A 432 -20.31 16.22 16.00
N ASN A 433 -21.58 16.16 15.58
CA ASN A 433 -22.30 17.26 14.94
C ASN A 433 -21.49 17.87 13.76
N ASN A 434 -20.79 17.04 13.00
CA ASN A 434 -19.95 17.44 11.89
C ASN A 434 -20.12 16.47 10.71
N VAL A 435 -20.70 16.96 9.61
CA VAL A 435 -20.95 16.18 8.38
C VAL A 435 -19.67 15.64 7.75
N ASP A 436 -18.51 16.20 8.11
CA ASP A 436 -17.20 15.84 7.60
C ASP A 436 -16.39 14.95 8.56
N ALA A 437 -16.96 14.56 9.71
CA ALA A 437 -16.24 13.86 10.78
C ALA A 437 -15.61 12.52 10.38
N VAL A 438 -16.08 11.90 9.30
CA VAL A 438 -15.55 10.63 8.79
C VAL A 438 -14.69 10.81 7.56
N LYS A 439 -14.53 12.02 7.01
CA LYS A 439 -13.71 12.27 5.81
C LYS A 439 -12.27 11.86 6.03
N ASN A 440 -11.71 12.17 7.19
CA ASN A 440 -10.31 11.85 7.50
C ASN A 440 -10.09 10.38 7.89
N PHE A 441 -11.12 9.54 7.86
CA PHE A 441 -10.94 8.12 8.15
C PHE A 441 -10.23 7.43 6.99
N THR A 442 -9.25 6.61 7.35
CA THR A 442 -8.55 5.72 6.42
C THR A 442 -8.95 4.28 6.69
N PHE A 443 -9.48 3.60 5.70
CA PHE A 443 -9.79 2.17 5.80
C PHE A 443 -8.70 1.35 5.14
N LEU A 444 -8.13 0.41 5.89
CA LEU A 444 -7.32 -0.68 5.36
C LEU A 444 -8.17 -1.95 5.46
N VAL A 445 -8.32 -2.69 4.36
CA VAL A 445 -9.21 -3.86 4.32
C VAL A 445 -8.48 -5.06 3.72
N ASP A 446 -8.08 -5.98 4.60
CA ASP A 446 -7.65 -7.33 4.28
C ASP A 446 -8.81 -8.30 4.48
N ALA A 447 -9.61 -8.44 3.42
CA ALA A 447 -10.71 -9.39 3.38
C ALA A 447 -10.96 -9.91 1.96
N CYS A 448 -11.45 -11.14 1.85
CA CYS A 448 -11.89 -11.69 0.57
C CYS A 448 -13.01 -10.82 -0.03
N ASP A 449 -12.98 -10.61 -1.35
CA ASP A 449 -13.90 -9.73 -2.10
C ASP A 449 -13.93 -8.25 -1.65
N ALA A 450 -12.93 -7.78 -0.89
CA ALA A 450 -12.87 -6.40 -0.40
C ALA A 450 -12.88 -5.36 -1.52
N TYR A 451 -12.52 -5.72 -2.76
CA TYR A 451 -12.63 -4.84 -3.92
C TYR A 451 -14.02 -4.18 -4.06
N LEU A 452 -15.11 -4.92 -3.76
CA LEU A 452 -16.47 -4.38 -3.88
C LEU A 452 -16.92 -3.52 -2.68
N PHE A 453 -16.05 -3.36 -1.68
CA PHE A 453 -16.38 -2.73 -0.40
C PHE A 453 -16.86 -1.29 -0.59
N VAL A 454 -16.15 -0.48 -1.37
CA VAL A 454 -16.44 0.96 -1.49
C VAL A 454 -17.77 1.21 -2.23
N GLU A 455 -17.99 0.54 -3.37
CA GLU A 455 -19.23 0.68 -4.13
C GLU A 455 -20.45 0.28 -3.30
N LYS A 456 -20.32 -0.79 -2.50
CA LYS A 456 -21.38 -1.27 -1.61
C LYS A 456 -21.60 -0.37 -0.42
N LEU A 457 -20.53 0.09 0.23
CA LEU A 457 -20.61 1.03 1.34
C LEU A 457 -21.33 2.31 0.89
N ARG A 458 -20.94 2.89 -0.25
CA ARG A 458 -21.59 4.11 -0.79
C ARG A 458 -23.07 3.89 -1.10
N THR A 459 -23.41 2.77 -1.75
CA THR A 459 -24.81 2.44 -2.07
C THR A 459 -25.64 2.32 -0.79
N VAL A 460 -25.14 1.56 0.20
CA VAL A 460 -25.85 1.33 1.45
C VAL A 460 -25.93 2.61 2.30
N MET A 461 -24.88 3.42 2.35
CA MET A 461 -24.93 4.73 3.01
C MET A 461 -26.02 5.61 2.38
N LYS A 462 -26.10 5.69 1.05
CA LYS A 462 -27.13 6.47 0.36
C LYS A 462 -28.55 5.97 0.69
N ASP A 463 -28.76 4.66 0.69
CA ASP A 463 -30.07 4.06 1.00
C ASP A 463 -30.48 4.27 2.46
N ARG A 464 -29.51 4.24 3.38
CA ARG A 464 -29.75 4.42 4.81
C ARG A 464 -29.85 5.86 5.25
N PHE A 465 -29.24 6.78 4.50
CA PHE A 465 -29.21 8.21 4.80
C PHE A 465 -30.60 8.78 5.14
N ALA A 466 -31.62 8.42 4.35
CA ALA A 466 -32.99 8.89 4.53
C ALA A 466 -33.67 8.45 5.85
N LYS A 467 -33.06 7.54 6.62
CA LYS A 467 -33.60 7.06 7.90
C LYS A 467 -33.25 7.95 9.09
N TYR A 468 -32.26 8.83 8.94
CA TYR A 468 -31.75 9.69 10.00
C TYR A 468 -32.40 11.07 9.91
N LYS A 469 -33.19 11.43 10.92
CA LYS A 469 -33.91 12.72 10.95
C LYS A 469 -32.96 13.90 11.09
N GLU A 470 -31.80 13.67 11.71
CA GLU A 470 -30.71 14.61 11.88
C GLU A 470 -30.17 15.14 10.54
N PHE A 471 -30.47 14.46 9.43
CA PHE A 471 -30.04 14.84 8.09
C PHE A 471 -31.18 15.27 7.16
N GLU A 472 -32.40 15.51 7.66
CA GLU A 472 -33.58 15.82 6.83
C GLU A 472 -33.36 17.00 5.86
N ASP A 473 -32.59 18.01 6.29
CA ASP A 473 -32.28 19.21 5.50
C ASP A 473 -30.90 19.19 4.80
N ILE A 474 -30.16 18.08 4.91
CA ILE A 474 -28.80 17.96 4.34
C ILE A 474 -28.88 17.01 3.14
N PRO A 475 -28.46 17.42 1.92
CA PRO A 475 -28.37 16.47 0.82
C PRO A 475 -27.21 15.49 1.03
N PHE A 476 -27.38 14.22 0.64
CA PHE A 476 -26.34 13.18 0.80
C PHE A 476 -24.99 13.57 0.20
N SER A 477 -24.97 14.37 -0.87
CA SER A 477 -23.74 14.88 -1.50
C SER A 477 -22.90 15.80 -0.59
N LYS A 478 -23.44 16.23 0.55
CA LYS A 478 -22.74 17.04 1.56
C LYS A 478 -22.27 16.23 2.75
N ILE A 479 -22.61 14.94 2.81
CA ILE A 479 -22.10 14.05 3.84
C ILE A 479 -20.71 13.56 3.44
N GLY A 480 -19.76 13.70 4.35
CA GLY A 480 -18.45 13.10 4.24
C GLY A 480 -18.55 11.58 4.13
N ILE A 481 -17.79 11.03 3.18
CA ILE A 481 -17.46 9.61 3.15
C ILE A 481 -15.97 9.46 3.47
N PRO A 482 -15.52 8.33 4.02
CA PRO A 482 -14.11 8.08 4.24
C PRO A 482 -13.30 8.36 2.98
N ASN A 483 -12.32 9.27 3.07
CA ASN A 483 -11.59 9.76 1.90
C ASN A 483 -10.67 8.70 1.32
N LYS A 484 -10.25 7.72 2.14
CA LYS A 484 -9.15 6.81 1.84
C LYS A 484 -9.57 5.39 2.16
N ILE A 485 -9.67 4.55 1.15
CA ILE A 485 -9.98 3.14 1.33
C ILE A 485 -9.01 2.32 0.48
N LEU A 486 -8.26 1.45 1.14
CA LEU A 486 -7.27 0.58 0.53
C LEU A 486 -7.65 -0.87 0.81
N THR A 487 -7.64 -1.70 -0.23
CA THR A 487 -8.03 -3.11 -0.14
C THR A 487 -6.90 -3.99 -0.67
N SER A 488 -6.63 -5.13 -0.02
CA SER A 488 -5.66 -6.12 -0.52
C SER A 488 -6.23 -7.10 -1.54
N ALA A 489 -7.45 -6.83 -2.00
CA ALA A 489 -8.11 -7.53 -3.08
C ALA A 489 -8.40 -6.57 -4.23
N HIS A 490 -8.11 -7.01 -5.45
CA HIS A 490 -8.52 -6.37 -6.71
C HIS A 490 -9.75 -7.04 -7.31
N GLU A 491 -10.20 -6.56 -8.47
CA GLU A 491 -11.41 -7.05 -9.12
C GLU A 491 -11.39 -8.57 -9.36
N GLY A 492 -12.29 -9.28 -8.68
CA GLY A 492 -12.38 -10.74 -8.71
C GLY A 492 -11.22 -11.47 -8.00
N GLY A 493 -10.32 -10.73 -7.35
CA GLY A 493 -9.28 -11.24 -6.49
C GLY A 493 -9.78 -11.53 -5.08
N LEU A 494 -9.06 -12.41 -4.40
CA LEU A 494 -9.20 -12.65 -2.96
C LEU A 494 -8.01 -12.03 -2.25
N ALA A 495 -8.22 -11.57 -1.02
CA ALA A 495 -7.10 -11.35 -0.11
C ALA A 495 -6.43 -12.71 0.17
N LEU A 496 -5.15 -12.84 -0.17
CA LEU A 496 -4.41 -14.09 -0.03
C LEU A 496 -3.49 -14.04 1.20
N GLY A 497 -3.47 -15.13 1.97
CA GLY A 497 -2.61 -15.27 3.13
C GLY A 497 -1.15 -14.95 2.80
N GLY A 498 -0.51 -14.11 3.62
CA GLY A 498 0.86 -13.64 3.43
C GLY A 498 1.01 -12.39 2.55
N ARG A 499 -0.09 -11.76 2.11
CA ARG A 499 -0.18 -10.47 1.41
C ARG A 499 -1.20 -9.57 2.11
N SER A 500 -0.80 -9.05 3.26
CA SER A 500 -1.65 -8.28 4.15
C SER A 500 -0.96 -6.98 4.51
N PHE A 501 -1.72 -5.90 4.72
CA PHE A 501 -1.19 -4.65 5.22
C PHE A 501 -0.46 -4.87 6.55
N TYR A 502 -0.95 -5.77 7.41
CA TYR A 502 -0.27 -6.15 8.66
C TYR A 502 1.18 -6.57 8.40
N ARG A 503 1.41 -7.49 7.45
CA ARG A 503 2.75 -7.98 7.16
C ARG A 503 3.67 -6.87 6.67
N GLU A 504 3.13 -5.95 5.88
CA GLU A 504 3.90 -4.83 5.35
C GLU A 504 4.22 -3.79 6.43
N MET A 505 3.25 -3.45 7.29
CA MET A 505 3.44 -2.54 8.42
C MET A 505 4.36 -3.10 9.51
N THR A 506 4.50 -4.43 9.60
CA THR A 506 5.34 -5.08 10.61
C THR A 506 6.76 -5.40 10.14
N LYS A 507 7.06 -5.23 8.84
CA LYS A 507 8.43 -5.23 8.33
C LYS A 507 9.22 -4.08 8.94
N GLU A 508 10.54 -4.21 8.95
CA GLU A 508 11.43 -3.10 9.33
C GLU A 508 11.33 -1.99 8.28
N LEU A 509 10.52 -0.98 8.55
CA LEU A 509 10.58 0.32 7.87
C LEU A 509 11.67 1.18 8.53
N PRO A 510 12.28 2.13 7.79
CA PRO A 510 13.11 3.15 8.40
C PRO A 510 12.35 3.87 9.53
N GLU A 511 12.98 4.02 10.68
CA GLU A 511 12.38 4.70 11.83
C GLU A 511 12.01 6.14 11.44
N GLY A 512 10.76 6.55 11.75
CA GLY A 512 10.24 7.87 11.41
C GLY A 512 9.89 8.08 9.93
N GLN A 513 9.88 7.03 9.09
CA GLN A 513 9.32 7.13 7.75
C GLN A 513 7.82 6.79 7.79
N PRO A 514 6.93 7.69 7.34
CA PRO A 514 5.49 7.42 7.31
C PRO A 514 5.17 6.26 6.36
N PHE A 515 4.14 5.49 6.70
CA PHE A 515 3.51 4.57 5.78
C PHE A 515 2.63 5.39 4.84
N ASN A 516 3.09 5.65 3.62
CA ASN A 516 2.43 6.53 2.65
C ASN A 516 2.07 5.81 1.35
N GLY A 517 1.34 6.49 0.47
CA GLY A 517 0.93 5.93 -0.81
C GLY A 517 2.11 5.58 -1.73
N ASP A 518 3.22 6.34 -1.69
CA ASP A 518 4.40 6.07 -2.51
C ASP A 518 5.10 4.76 -2.13
N TRP A 519 5.22 4.47 -0.83
CA TRP A 519 5.71 3.17 -0.35
C TRP A 519 4.80 2.02 -0.76
N LEU A 520 3.49 2.24 -0.63
CA LEU A 520 2.50 1.24 -1.03
C LEU A 520 2.57 0.94 -2.53
N SER A 521 2.68 1.95 -3.38
CA SER A 521 2.68 1.78 -4.84
C SER A 521 4.01 1.23 -5.37
N ARG A 522 5.15 1.66 -4.84
CA ARG A 522 6.48 1.31 -5.37
C ARG A 522 7.16 0.13 -4.70
N LYS A 523 6.74 -0.26 -3.47
CA LYS A 523 7.35 -1.39 -2.73
C LYS A 523 6.36 -2.51 -2.46
N VAL A 524 5.18 -2.18 -1.94
CA VAL A 524 4.20 -3.19 -1.53
C VAL A 524 3.49 -3.81 -2.74
N GLN A 525 2.96 -2.97 -3.63
CA GLN A 525 2.17 -3.43 -4.77
C GLN A 525 2.96 -4.37 -5.69
N PRO A 526 4.22 -4.09 -6.11
CA PRO A 526 4.99 -5.02 -6.94
C PRO A 526 5.21 -6.39 -6.29
N GLU A 527 5.47 -6.38 -4.98
CA GLU A 527 5.69 -7.58 -4.16
C GLU A 527 4.42 -8.43 -4.01
N TRP A 528 3.24 -7.80 -3.96
CA TRP A 528 1.97 -8.49 -3.94
C TRP A 528 1.58 -9.00 -5.34
N TYR A 529 1.81 -8.18 -6.37
CA TYR A 529 1.53 -8.48 -7.78
C TYR A 529 2.20 -9.75 -8.26
N ARG A 530 3.50 -9.89 -8.01
CA ARG A 530 4.26 -11.08 -8.40
C ARG A 530 3.75 -12.38 -7.78
N LYS A 531 3.05 -12.29 -6.64
CA LYS A 531 2.52 -13.47 -5.94
C LYS A 531 1.10 -13.80 -6.41
N GLY A 532 0.45 -12.94 -7.19
CA GLY A 532 -0.93 -13.13 -7.65
C GLY A 532 -1.97 -12.25 -6.95
N GLY A 533 -1.55 -11.31 -6.10
CA GLY A 533 -2.44 -10.35 -5.41
C GLY A 533 -2.26 -8.96 -6.01
N ASP A 534 -3.09 -8.00 -5.66
CA ASP A 534 -2.92 -6.61 -6.08
C ASP A 534 -3.61 -5.72 -5.04
N MET A 535 -3.21 -4.45 -5.00
CA MET A 535 -3.80 -3.47 -4.11
C MET A 535 -4.77 -2.59 -4.90
N THR A 536 -5.95 -2.34 -4.36
CA THR A 536 -6.87 -1.35 -4.92
C THR A 536 -7.00 -0.17 -3.97
N VAL A 537 -6.89 1.03 -4.54
CA VAL A 537 -6.92 2.28 -3.80
C VAL A 537 -8.07 3.13 -4.31
N TYR A 538 -8.88 3.59 -3.36
CA TYR A 538 -9.95 4.54 -3.57
C TYR A 538 -9.65 5.82 -2.81
N VAL A 539 -9.60 6.93 -3.55
CA VAL A 539 -9.36 8.27 -3.00
C VAL A 539 -10.55 9.16 -3.39
N GLU A 540 -11.39 9.55 -2.42
CA GLU A 540 -12.31 10.72 -2.46
C GLU A 540 -13.31 10.83 -1.28
N GLY A 541 -13.69 12.06 -0.94
CA GLY A 541 -14.40 12.42 0.31
C GLY A 541 -15.81 12.97 0.24
N THR A 542 -16.27 13.42 -0.93
CA THR A 542 -17.63 13.95 -1.10
C THR A 542 -18.32 13.24 -2.23
N GLY A 543 -18.83 12.05 -1.92
CA GLY A 543 -19.85 11.41 -2.73
C GLY A 543 -19.43 11.02 -4.13
N ASP A 544 -18.15 11.02 -4.49
CA ASP A 544 -17.57 10.36 -5.65
C ASP A 544 -16.40 9.45 -5.22
N VAL A 545 -16.08 8.47 -6.06
CA VAL A 545 -15.08 7.44 -5.76
C VAL A 545 -14.25 7.30 -7.02
N ILE A 546 -12.96 7.67 -6.95
CA ILE A 546 -12.00 7.40 -8.01
C ILE A 546 -11.17 6.21 -7.59
N GLU A 547 -11.24 5.18 -8.41
CA GLU A 547 -10.41 4.02 -8.28
C GLU A 547 -9.14 4.17 -9.11
N ILE A 548 -8.00 3.83 -8.50
CA ILE A 548 -6.73 3.65 -9.19
C ILE A 548 -6.52 2.13 -9.35
N GLY A 549 -7.25 1.45 -10.26
CA GLY A 549 -6.96 0.01 -10.49
C GLY A 549 -7.90 -0.99 -11.18
N ALA A 550 -9.11 -0.71 -11.66
CA ALA A 550 -9.96 -1.81 -12.21
C ALA A 550 -10.99 -1.41 -13.25
N VAL A 551 -11.73 -2.39 -13.77
CA VAL A 551 -12.83 -2.31 -14.76
C VAL A 551 -14.14 -2.67 -14.05
N ARG A 552 -15.27 -2.40 -14.69
CA ARG A 552 -16.60 -2.76 -14.17
C ARG A 552 -17.18 -3.90 -14.98
N LYS A 553 -17.64 -4.95 -14.30
CA LYS A 553 -18.74 -5.78 -14.80
C LYS A 553 -20.04 -5.34 -14.13
N LYS A 554 -21.16 -5.33 -14.88
CA LYS A 554 -22.50 -5.10 -14.30
C LYS A 554 -22.74 -6.10 -13.16
N ILE A 555 -23.08 -5.57 -11.99
CA ILE A 555 -23.32 -6.30 -10.73
C ILE A 555 -24.51 -7.28 -10.84
N ASP A 556 -25.34 -7.16 -11.89
CA ASP A 556 -26.56 -7.94 -12.05
C ASP A 556 -26.33 -9.44 -12.37
N GLU A 557 -25.10 -9.87 -12.67
CA GLU A 557 -24.79 -11.26 -13.05
C GLU A 557 -24.12 -12.11 -11.96
N ILE A 558 -23.77 -11.54 -10.80
CA ILE A 558 -23.25 -12.30 -9.63
C ILE A 558 -24.37 -12.53 -8.58
N ALA A 559 -25.53 -11.89 -8.77
CA ALA A 559 -26.71 -12.04 -7.92
C ALA A 559 -27.75 -13.05 -8.47
N ALA A 560 -27.45 -13.75 -9.56
CA ALA A 560 -28.23 -14.84 -10.14
C ALA A 560 -27.40 -16.14 -10.12
#